data_AF-A0A4R2GJK7-F1
#
_entry.id   AF-A0A4R2GJK7-F1
#
_cell.length_a   1.000
_cell.length_b   1.000
_cell.length_c   1.000
_cell.angle_alpha   90.00
_cell.angle_beta   90.00
_cell.angle_gamma   90.00
#
_symmetry.space_group_name_H-M   'P 1'
#
loop_
_entity.id
_entity.type
_entity.pdbx_description
1 polymer ?
#
loop_
_entity_poly.entity_id
_entity_poly.type
_entity_poly.pdbx_seq_one_letter_code
_entity_poly.pdbx_strand_id
1 'polypeptide(L)'
;MPTLTHRLLTNQYRNILNVSGWSSLFNHVFSAKTLRSGLTFTWFPYLINVGAIILLLTGTNCSRVSDDFISIHLKPNNEKVQMSKFIDEVEYLTLRAPRGVRIGAIEKVIVHNNEYFIRHTPSNPAITVFDSDGRFKHNIGKHGRGPGEYVGLHDFTINHQQNEVVLMDLMVQKMHYYCTEGKYKFSNDLPIHALKFSWLNDDDFIFWVGNLYNDLMNKDESQLWNVYVVNKDLNIKSKYLEVPKEFMGVMNGSSPSSLSPYKEGVNIVSPLSNYIYHYRKGEFRTKYYLDFGSLNCDFINEFRQYNGLASSFVFNLRKTGATYYSNQFFEFENHLYFTFISNDKMYSVIYDKLNEASHVGIGYPDDDINNAIFGRAVGNNQNRLITVIEPLLLLDDEEKFPEKLEHLRLSPRSNAFLALYKLH
;
A
#
# COMPACT_ATOMS: atom_id res chain seq x y z
N MET A 1 10.98 -20.91 -38.02
CA MET A 1 12.35 -20.96 -37.46
C MET A 1 12.49 -19.79 -36.50
N PRO A 2 12.63 -20.00 -35.18
CA PRO A 2 12.76 -18.93 -34.20
C PRO A 2 14.23 -18.63 -33.87
N THR A 3 14.60 -17.36 -33.78
CA THR A 3 15.96 -16.93 -33.42
C THR A 3 15.95 -15.63 -32.60
N LEU A 4 16.72 -15.63 -31.49
CA LEU A 4 17.20 -14.48 -30.73
C LEU A 4 16.19 -13.50 -30.07
N THR A 5 15.46 -13.97 -29.05
CA THR A 5 14.91 -13.10 -27.98
C THR A 5 15.03 -13.68 -26.56
N HIS A 6 15.82 -14.74 -26.36
CA HIS A 6 15.78 -15.54 -25.12
C HIS A 6 17.03 -15.47 -24.21
N ARG A 7 17.85 -14.40 -24.31
CA ARG A 7 19.21 -14.38 -23.70
C ARG A 7 19.58 -13.20 -22.79
N LEU A 8 18.60 -12.49 -22.21
CA LEU A 8 18.85 -11.35 -21.30
C LEU A 8 18.12 -11.37 -19.94
N LEU A 9 17.45 -12.48 -19.55
CA LEU A 9 16.69 -12.57 -18.29
C LEU A 9 17.17 -13.68 -17.31
N THR A 10 18.38 -14.21 -17.49
CA THR A 10 18.88 -15.39 -16.72
C THR A 10 20.20 -15.16 -15.96
N ASN A 11 20.54 -13.91 -15.62
CA ASN A 11 21.84 -13.55 -15.02
C ASN A 11 21.80 -12.85 -13.64
N GLN A 12 20.71 -12.94 -12.86
CA GLN A 12 20.67 -12.45 -11.47
C GLN A 12 20.30 -13.48 -10.38
N TYR A 13 20.06 -14.75 -10.74
CA TYR A 13 19.84 -15.83 -9.77
C TYR A 13 20.85 -16.98 -9.93
N ARG A 14 22.14 -16.67 -9.76
CA ARG A 14 23.22 -17.66 -9.60
C ARG A 14 24.45 -17.03 -8.94
N ASN A 15 24.39 -16.86 -7.62
CA ASN A 15 25.54 -16.80 -6.70
C ASN A 15 25.03 -16.74 -5.26
N ILE A 16 24.98 -17.91 -4.60
CA ILE A 16 25.20 -18.21 -3.17
C ILE A 16 24.93 -19.72 -3.04
N LEU A 17 25.93 -20.52 -3.41
CA LEU A 17 26.05 -21.94 -3.08
C LEU A 17 27.54 -22.20 -2.87
N ASN A 18 28.00 -21.99 -1.64
CA ASN A 18 29.23 -22.54 -1.06
C ASN A 18 29.48 -21.91 0.33
N VAL A 19 29.00 -22.56 1.39
CA VAL A 19 29.82 -22.89 2.57
C VAL A 19 29.28 -24.22 3.11
N SER A 20 30.10 -25.27 3.04
CA SER A 20 29.90 -26.51 3.79
C SER A 20 31.12 -26.72 4.69
N GLY A 21 30.90 -27.09 5.96
CA GLY A 21 32.01 -27.38 6.87
C GLY A 21 31.61 -27.61 8.32
N TRP A 22 31.73 -28.87 8.75
CA TRP A 22 31.91 -29.35 10.14
C TRP A 22 30.70 -29.14 11.10
N SER A 23 29.90 -30.16 11.47
CA SER A 23 30.17 -31.32 12.35
C SER A 23 30.46 -30.94 13.82
N SER A 24 29.96 -31.60 14.88
CA SER A 24 29.03 -32.74 15.07
C SER A 24 28.83 -32.97 16.59
N LEU A 25 27.92 -33.90 16.98
CA LEU A 25 27.79 -34.52 18.34
C LEU A 25 27.28 -33.58 19.47
N PHE A 26 26.38 -33.96 20.40
CA PHE A 26 26.25 -35.23 21.13
C PHE A 26 24.80 -35.50 21.62
N ASN A 27 24.55 -36.73 22.10
CA ASN A 27 23.31 -37.19 22.73
C ASN A 27 23.05 -36.56 24.13
N HIS A 28 21.79 -36.51 24.60
CA HIS A 28 21.33 -37.52 25.57
C HIS A 28 19.82 -37.55 25.85
N VAL A 29 19.34 -38.78 26.05
CA VAL A 29 18.01 -39.14 26.58
C VAL A 29 17.90 -38.79 28.06
N PHE A 30 16.72 -38.35 28.50
CA PHE A 30 16.22 -38.72 29.82
C PHE A 30 14.77 -39.18 29.75
N SER A 31 14.51 -40.34 30.36
CA SER A 31 13.18 -40.92 30.51
C SER A 31 12.68 -40.70 31.94
N ALA A 32 11.37 -40.58 32.12
CA ALA A 32 10.73 -40.69 33.42
C ALA A 32 9.56 -41.68 33.30
N LYS A 33 9.69 -42.84 33.96
CA LYS A 33 8.67 -43.89 34.00
C LYS A 33 8.19 -44.05 35.45
N THR A 34 6.89 -43.81 35.65
CA THR A 34 5.99 -44.51 36.61
C THR A 34 6.52 -44.98 37.98
N LEU A 35 5.83 -44.57 39.05
CA LEU A 35 5.15 -45.44 40.05
C LEU A 35 4.52 -44.51 41.13
N ARG A 36 3.52 -44.84 41.95
CA ARG A 36 2.25 -45.62 41.97
C ARG A 36 1.85 -45.67 43.47
N SER A 37 0.60 -45.98 43.80
CA SER A 37 0.00 -46.07 45.17
C SER A 37 -0.29 -44.73 45.87
N GLY A 38 -1.40 -44.55 46.60
CA GLY A 38 -2.64 -45.33 46.66
C GLY A 38 -3.18 -45.51 48.08
N LEU A 39 -4.38 -44.97 48.35
CA LEU A 39 -5.39 -45.47 49.32
C LEU A 39 -6.67 -44.63 49.23
N THR A 40 -7.78 -45.15 49.76
CA THR A 40 -9.17 -44.75 49.42
C THR A 40 -10.06 -44.59 50.65
N PHE A 41 -10.95 -43.57 50.65
CA PHE A 41 -12.36 -43.56 51.11
C PHE A 41 -12.86 -42.07 51.16
N THR A 42 -13.70 -41.60 50.22
CA THR A 42 -15.17 -41.34 50.36
C THR A 42 -15.57 -40.35 51.47
N TRP A 43 -16.46 -39.35 51.29
CA TRP A 43 -17.62 -39.21 50.37
C TRP A 43 -17.79 -37.76 49.77
N PHE A 44 -19.01 -37.43 49.33
CA PHE A 44 -19.54 -36.27 48.57
C PHE A 44 -20.10 -35.12 49.46
N PRO A 45 -20.63 -33.98 48.92
CA PRO A 45 -20.21 -33.20 47.73
C PRO A 45 -20.29 -31.66 47.90
N TYR A 46 -19.28 -30.89 47.44
CA TYR A 46 -19.48 -29.50 46.98
C TYR A 46 -18.45 -29.15 45.90
N LEU A 47 -18.77 -29.54 44.66
CA LEU A 47 -18.16 -28.97 43.45
C LEU A 47 -19.27 -28.23 42.70
N ILE A 48 -19.07 -26.93 42.47
CA ILE A 48 -19.53 -26.14 41.31
C ILE A 48 -19.11 -24.66 41.52
N ASN A 49 -18.60 -24.02 40.46
CA ASN A 49 -18.38 -22.57 40.34
C ASN A 49 -17.31 -21.85 41.19
N VAL A 50 -16.03 -22.26 41.04
CA VAL A 50 -14.90 -21.30 41.10
C VAL A 50 -14.05 -21.33 39.81
N GLY A 51 -14.01 -22.45 39.08
CA GLY A 51 -13.29 -22.58 37.81
C GLY A 51 -13.85 -21.81 36.60
N ALA A 52 -15.00 -21.15 36.72
CA ALA A 52 -15.69 -20.47 35.61
C ALA A 52 -15.31 -18.97 35.44
N ILE A 53 -14.64 -18.36 36.42
CA ILE A 53 -14.38 -16.89 36.42
C ILE A 53 -13.00 -16.55 35.83
N ILE A 54 -12.07 -17.51 35.75
CA ILE A 54 -10.71 -17.31 35.17
C ILE A 54 -10.67 -17.75 33.68
N LEU A 55 -11.81 -18.13 33.10
CA LEU A 55 -11.96 -18.49 31.67
C LEU A 55 -12.60 -17.38 30.83
N LEU A 56 -12.47 -16.12 31.28
CA LEU A 56 -13.00 -14.90 30.62
C LEU A 56 -11.92 -13.87 30.25
N LEU A 57 -10.63 -14.14 30.51
CA LEU A 57 -9.52 -13.19 30.27
C LEU A 57 -8.41 -13.72 29.36
N THR A 58 -8.69 -14.74 28.55
CA THR A 58 -7.91 -15.07 27.34
C THR A 58 -8.79 -14.96 26.10
N GLY A 59 -9.62 -13.93 26.05
CA GLY A 59 -10.11 -13.43 24.76
C GLY A 59 -8.92 -12.90 23.99
N THR A 60 -8.46 -13.64 22.98
CA THR A 60 -7.67 -13.04 21.90
C THR A 60 -8.48 -11.85 21.40
N ASN A 61 -7.87 -10.67 21.38
CA ASN A 61 -8.56 -9.42 21.10
C ASN A 61 -8.79 -9.27 19.58
N CYS A 62 -9.41 -10.29 18.98
CA CYS A 62 -9.92 -10.28 17.62
C CYS A 62 -11.06 -9.26 17.60
N SER A 63 -10.69 -8.02 17.25
CA SER A 63 -11.59 -6.88 17.27
C SER A 63 -12.68 -7.18 16.25
N ARG A 64 -13.92 -7.39 16.71
CA ARG A 64 -15.05 -7.52 15.80
C ARG A 64 -15.13 -6.24 14.97
N VAL A 65 -14.92 -6.40 13.68
CA VAL A 65 -15.12 -5.35 12.69
C VAL A 65 -16.60 -4.98 12.73
N SER A 66 -16.92 -3.69 12.83
CA SER A 66 -18.32 -3.24 12.73
C SER A 66 -18.84 -3.52 11.31
N ASP A 67 -20.04 -4.11 11.23
CA ASP A 67 -20.68 -4.51 9.97
C ASP A 67 -21.48 -3.37 9.29
N ASP A 68 -21.56 -2.18 9.91
CA ASP A 68 -22.19 -1.00 9.32
C ASP A 68 -21.26 -0.35 8.27
N PHE A 69 -21.39 -0.74 7.01
CA PHE A 69 -20.63 -0.20 5.87
C PHE A 69 -21.52 0.42 4.79
N ILE A 70 -20.98 1.38 4.04
CA ILE A 70 -21.65 1.97 2.88
C ILE A 70 -21.38 1.12 1.64
N SER A 71 -22.44 0.64 0.98
CA SER A 71 -22.33 -0.05 -0.31
C SER A 71 -22.24 0.97 -1.44
N ILE A 72 -21.11 0.99 -2.15
CA ILE A 72 -20.92 1.81 -3.35
C ILE A 72 -21.19 0.92 -4.56
N HIS A 73 -22.31 1.14 -5.23
CA HIS A 73 -22.64 0.44 -6.48
C HIS A 73 -21.83 0.99 -7.65
N LEU A 74 -21.21 0.12 -8.44
CA LEU A 74 -20.25 0.45 -9.50
C LEU A 74 -20.68 -0.18 -10.82
N LYS A 75 -21.15 0.65 -11.75
CA LYS A 75 -21.58 0.24 -13.09
C LYS A 75 -20.62 0.80 -14.15
N PRO A 76 -19.70 0.01 -14.72
CA PRO A 76 -18.75 0.49 -15.71
C PRO A 76 -19.45 1.11 -16.94
N ASN A 77 -18.96 2.28 -17.37
CA ASN A 77 -19.35 2.93 -18.62
C ASN A 77 -18.15 2.96 -19.58
N ASN A 78 -18.41 2.88 -20.90
CA ASN A 78 -17.39 3.10 -21.94
C ASN A 78 -17.15 4.59 -22.26
N GLU A 79 -17.94 5.49 -21.67
CA GLU A 79 -17.66 6.92 -21.65
C GLU A 79 -16.70 7.26 -20.49
N LYS A 80 -15.94 8.35 -20.61
CA LYS A 80 -15.10 8.88 -19.52
C LYS A 80 -15.96 9.63 -18.50
N VAL A 81 -15.47 9.76 -17.27
CA VAL A 81 -16.07 10.68 -16.28
C VAL A 81 -15.59 12.11 -16.57
N GLN A 82 -16.50 13.07 -16.60
CA GLN A 82 -16.16 14.49 -16.77
C GLN A 82 -15.55 15.09 -15.49
N MET A 83 -14.53 15.93 -15.64
CA MET A 83 -13.82 16.56 -14.51
C MET A 83 -14.69 17.55 -13.72
N SER A 84 -15.61 18.27 -14.36
CA SER A 84 -16.52 19.25 -13.74
C SER A 84 -17.47 18.67 -12.69
N LYS A 85 -17.55 17.34 -12.58
CA LYS A 85 -18.37 16.64 -11.58
C LYS A 85 -17.75 16.61 -10.17
N PHE A 86 -16.45 16.85 -10.06
CA PHE A 86 -15.72 16.70 -8.80
C PHE A 86 -14.52 17.63 -8.62
N ILE A 87 -14.12 18.38 -9.67
CA ILE A 87 -12.96 19.29 -9.66
C ILE A 87 -13.41 20.75 -9.81
N ASP A 88 -13.04 21.58 -8.85
CA ASP A 88 -13.14 23.05 -8.92
C ASP A 88 -12.05 23.66 -9.80
N GLU A 89 -10.81 23.22 -9.59
CA GLU A 89 -9.61 23.94 -10.02
C GLU A 89 -8.45 22.96 -10.22
N VAL A 90 -7.58 23.26 -11.20
CA VAL A 90 -6.35 22.51 -11.47
C VAL A 90 -5.17 23.46 -11.57
N GLU A 91 -4.16 23.20 -10.74
CA GLU A 91 -2.87 23.87 -10.70
C GLU A 91 -1.76 22.89 -11.16
N TYR A 92 -0.76 23.37 -11.91
CA TYR A 92 0.34 22.55 -12.42
C TYR A 92 1.68 22.96 -11.82
N LEU A 93 2.38 22.01 -11.18
CA LEU A 93 3.64 22.22 -10.49
C LEU A 93 4.81 21.53 -11.23
N THR A 94 5.63 22.32 -11.92
CA THR A 94 6.85 21.83 -12.58
C THR A 94 7.94 21.48 -11.58
N LEU A 95 8.45 20.25 -11.61
CA LEU A 95 9.56 19.81 -10.77
C LEU A 95 10.92 20.18 -11.38
N ARG A 96 11.50 21.28 -10.89
CA ARG A 96 12.75 21.89 -11.38
C ARG A 96 13.93 21.39 -10.56
N ALA A 97 14.75 20.52 -11.16
CA ALA A 97 15.96 19.95 -10.55
C ALA A 97 17.24 20.42 -11.28
N PRO A 98 18.37 20.62 -10.58
CA PRO A 98 19.65 20.98 -11.20
C PRO A 98 20.25 19.80 -11.98
N ARG A 99 21.18 20.11 -12.91
CA ARG A 99 21.89 19.07 -13.68
C ARG A 99 22.55 18.06 -12.74
N GLY A 100 22.31 16.77 -12.98
CA GLY A 100 22.83 15.66 -12.18
C GLY A 100 21.82 15.08 -11.19
N VAL A 101 20.81 15.85 -10.77
CA VAL A 101 19.65 15.30 -10.05
C VAL A 101 18.69 14.74 -11.09
N ARG A 102 18.46 13.42 -11.05
CA ARG A 102 17.49 12.73 -11.90
C ARG A 102 16.19 12.53 -11.12
N ILE A 103 15.07 12.80 -11.78
CA ILE A 103 13.73 12.39 -11.38
C ILE A 103 13.30 11.38 -12.45
N GLY A 104 12.88 10.17 -12.07
CA GLY A 104 12.15 9.30 -12.99
C GLY A 104 10.71 9.10 -12.53
N ALA A 105 10.11 7.94 -12.83
CA ALA A 105 8.67 7.77 -12.63
C ALA A 105 8.28 7.93 -11.15
N ILE A 106 7.39 8.87 -10.88
CA ILE A 106 6.95 9.23 -9.52
C ILE A 106 5.97 8.19 -9.00
N GLU A 107 6.23 7.64 -7.82
CA GLU A 107 5.44 6.55 -7.24
C GLU A 107 4.58 6.99 -6.05
N LYS A 108 5.08 7.93 -5.24
CA LYS A 108 4.41 8.42 -4.04
C LYS A 108 4.87 9.86 -3.75
N VAL A 109 3.90 10.73 -3.46
CA VAL A 109 4.12 12.11 -3.01
C VAL A 109 3.44 12.26 -1.65
N ILE A 110 4.18 12.75 -0.65
CA ILE A 110 3.62 13.20 0.62
C ILE A 110 3.90 14.70 0.73
N VAL A 111 2.86 15.49 1.02
CA VAL A 111 3.01 16.92 1.28
C VAL A 111 3.12 17.15 2.78
N HIS A 112 4.10 17.92 3.21
CA HIS A 112 4.29 18.31 4.61
C HIS A 112 4.95 19.69 4.68
N ASN A 113 4.45 20.59 5.53
CA ASN A 113 4.93 21.97 5.68
C ASN A 113 5.13 22.73 4.33
N ASN A 114 4.18 22.57 3.39
CA ASN A 114 4.22 23.11 2.02
C ASN A 114 5.37 22.60 1.13
N GLU A 115 6.02 21.49 1.51
CA GLU A 115 7.06 20.82 0.74
C GLU A 115 6.57 19.47 0.21
N TYR A 116 7.05 19.10 -0.98
CA TYR A 116 6.71 17.85 -1.65
C TYR A 116 7.84 16.84 -1.46
N PHE A 117 7.59 15.80 -0.67
CA PHE A 117 8.49 14.67 -0.49
C PHE A 117 8.15 13.61 -1.53
N ILE A 118 9.04 13.41 -2.49
CA ILE A 118 8.77 12.60 -3.70
C ILE A 118 9.67 11.36 -3.71
N ARG A 119 9.02 10.18 -3.72
CA ARG A 119 9.66 8.91 -4.08
C ARG A 119 9.47 8.66 -5.58
N HIS A 120 10.56 8.39 -6.27
CA HIS A 120 10.57 8.08 -7.71
C HIS A 120 11.56 6.94 -8.03
N THR A 121 11.53 6.46 -9.27
CA THR A 121 12.40 5.40 -9.79
C THR A 121 13.49 5.96 -10.71
N PRO A 122 14.69 5.32 -10.81
CA PRO A 122 15.23 4.40 -9.81
C PRO A 122 15.39 5.14 -8.48
N SER A 123 15.11 4.48 -7.35
CA SER A 123 15.07 5.10 -6.03
C SER A 123 16.48 5.40 -5.48
N ASN A 124 17.30 6.17 -6.19
CA ASN A 124 18.55 6.78 -5.75
C ASN A 124 18.63 8.20 -6.31
N PRO A 125 18.40 9.24 -5.48
CA PRO A 125 18.20 9.25 -4.02
C PRO A 125 16.91 8.52 -3.59
N ALA A 126 16.77 8.22 -2.29
CA ALA A 126 15.55 7.56 -1.79
C ALA A 126 14.33 8.48 -1.92
N ILE A 127 14.45 9.72 -1.44
CA ILE A 127 13.44 10.77 -1.54
C ILE A 127 14.09 12.05 -2.08
N THR A 128 13.41 12.74 -2.97
CA THR A 128 13.75 14.10 -3.42
C THR A 128 12.72 15.08 -2.89
N VAL A 129 13.16 16.18 -2.31
CA VAL A 129 12.30 17.20 -1.68
C VAL A 129 12.26 18.46 -2.55
N PHE A 130 11.04 18.96 -2.79
CA PHE A 130 10.79 20.20 -3.53
C PHE A 130 10.03 21.20 -2.65
N ASP A 131 10.28 22.49 -2.85
CA ASP A 131 9.49 23.56 -2.22
C ASP A 131 8.10 23.72 -2.87
N SER A 132 7.30 24.67 -2.35
CA SER A 132 5.96 25.00 -2.84
C SER A 132 5.93 25.41 -4.32
N ASP A 133 7.05 25.93 -4.86
CA ASP A 133 7.20 26.38 -6.24
C ASP A 133 7.74 25.28 -7.17
N GLY A 134 7.91 24.06 -6.65
CA GLY A 134 8.45 22.90 -7.38
C GLY A 134 9.96 22.98 -7.62
N ARG A 135 10.71 23.78 -6.85
CA ARG A 135 12.18 23.88 -6.95
C ARG A 135 12.81 22.84 -6.03
N PHE A 136 13.81 22.13 -6.55
CA PHE A 136 14.59 21.18 -5.78
C PHE A 136 15.24 21.84 -4.55
N LYS A 137 15.02 21.26 -3.37
CA LYS A 137 15.70 21.64 -2.13
C LYS A 137 16.89 20.73 -1.85
N HIS A 138 16.61 19.46 -1.58
CA HIS A 138 17.58 18.47 -1.13
C HIS A 138 17.07 17.04 -1.37
N ASN A 139 17.91 16.06 -1.03
CA ASN A 139 17.59 14.64 -1.07
C ASN A 139 17.70 14.03 0.32
N ILE A 140 16.92 12.98 0.58
CA ILE A 140 16.95 12.22 1.85
C ILE A 140 17.26 10.77 1.53
N GLY A 141 18.20 10.20 2.30
CA GLY A 141 18.74 8.85 2.12
C GLY A 141 19.66 8.72 0.90
N LYS A 142 20.72 7.91 1.05
CA LYS A 142 21.66 7.56 -0.02
C LYS A 142 21.75 6.04 -0.18
N HIS A 143 21.87 5.54 -1.41
CA HIS A 143 22.04 4.10 -1.61
C HIS A 143 23.40 3.60 -1.08
N GLY A 144 23.39 2.59 -0.22
CA GLY A 144 24.58 2.01 0.41
C GLY A 144 24.26 1.12 1.61
N ARG A 145 25.23 0.93 2.52
CA ARG A 145 25.10 0.06 3.72
C ARG A 145 25.62 0.72 5.00
N GLY A 146 26.10 1.95 4.93
CA GLY A 146 26.51 2.73 6.11
C GLY A 146 25.33 3.28 6.92
N PRO A 147 25.59 3.93 8.07
CA PRO A 147 24.56 4.62 8.84
C PRO A 147 23.88 5.72 8.00
N GLY A 148 22.55 5.68 7.91
CA GLY A 148 21.78 6.60 7.05
C GLY A 148 21.88 6.31 5.55
N GLU A 149 22.36 5.13 5.17
CA GLU A 149 22.25 4.59 3.82
C GLU A 149 21.23 3.44 3.78
N TYR A 150 20.59 3.23 2.63
CA TYR A 150 19.62 2.17 2.37
C TYR A 150 20.06 1.32 1.17
N VAL A 151 19.67 0.05 1.13
CA VAL A 151 19.91 -0.88 0.02
C VAL A 151 18.66 -1.02 -0.86
N GLY A 152 17.47 -1.01 -0.27
CA GLY A 152 16.22 -1.20 -1.01
C GLY A 152 15.04 -0.49 -0.36
N LEU A 153 14.80 0.76 -0.75
CA LEU A 153 13.64 1.54 -0.32
C LEU A 153 12.34 0.91 -0.85
N HIS A 154 11.42 0.52 0.03
CA HIS A 154 10.12 -0.07 -0.35
C HIS A 154 8.94 0.88 -0.14
N ASP A 155 9.00 1.71 0.92
CA ASP A 155 8.04 2.78 1.15
C ASP A 155 8.64 3.87 2.06
N PHE A 156 7.94 4.99 2.22
CA PHE A 156 8.26 6.00 3.23
C PHE A 156 6.99 6.61 3.83
N THR A 157 7.11 7.18 5.02
CA THR A 157 6.04 7.95 5.68
C THR A 157 6.65 9.17 6.39
N ILE A 158 5.80 10.10 6.84
CA ILE A 158 6.22 11.30 7.57
C ILE A 158 5.47 11.35 8.90
N ASN A 159 6.21 11.43 10.00
CA ASN A 159 5.67 11.86 11.28
C ASN A 159 5.52 13.39 11.23
N HIS A 160 4.31 13.83 10.93
CA HIS A 160 3.96 15.25 10.81
C HIS A 160 4.16 16.03 12.12
N GLN A 161 4.07 15.38 13.28
CA GLN A 161 4.20 16.03 14.59
C GLN A 161 5.67 16.27 14.97
N GLN A 162 6.57 15.35 14.61
CA GLN A 162 7.99 15.41 14.96
C GLN A 162 8.90 15.88 13.81
N ASN A 163 8.33 16.24 12.65
CA ASN A 163 9.05 16.60 11.41
C ASN A 163 10.09 15.54 11.03
N GLU A 164 9.67 14.27 11.02
CA GLU A 164 10.56 13.13 10.78
C GLU A 164 10.09 12.29 9.59
N VAL A 165 11.02 12.03 8.67
CA VAL A 165 10.84 11.16 7.51
C VAL A 165 11.35 9.77 7.88
N VAL A 166 10.49 8.77 7.75
CA VAL A 166 10.83 7.36 8.02
C VAL A 166 10.87 6.60 6.71
N LEU A 167 12.00 5.97 6.41
CA LEU A 167 12.20 5.13 5.22
C LEU A 167 12.15 3.65 5.64
N MET A 168 11.39 2.83 4.91
CA MET A 168 11.34 1.37 5.11
C MET A 168 12.22 0.66 4.08
N ASP A 169 13.20 -0.11 4.58
CA ASP A 169 14.13 -0.90 3.78
C ASP A 169 13.96 -2.39 4.05
N LEU A 170 13.39 -3.14 3.09
CA LEU A 170 13.24 -4.60 3.20
C LEU A 170 14.51 -5.38 2.80
N MET A 171 15.49 -4.76 2.16
CA MET A 171 16.73 -5.46 1.78
C MET A 171 17.70 -5.59 2.96
N VAL A 172 17.66 -4.68 3.93
CA VAL A 172 18.38 -4.79 5.22
C VAL A 172 17.46 -4.96 6.44
N GLN A 173 16.14 -5.04 6.24
CA GLN A 173 15.12 -5.17 7.29
C GLN A 173 15.22 -4.06 8.35
N LYS A 174 15.22 -2.79 7.92
CA LYS A 174 15.32 -1.63 8.82
C LYS A 174 14.32 -0.52 8.50
N MET A 175 14.04 0.27 9.53
CA MET A 175 13.46 1.61 9.40
C MET A 175 14.54 2.64 9.68
N HIS A 176 14.72 3.59 8.76
CA HIS A 176 15.71 4.66 8.87
C HIS A 176 15.00 6.00 9.08
N TYR A 177 15.40 6.72 10.12
CA TYR A 177 14.76 7.96 10.57
C TYR A 177 15.63 9.17 10.24
N TYR A 178 15.03 10.20 9.64
CA TYR A 178 15.70 11.45 9.24
C TYR A 178 14.81 12.64 9.63
N CYS A 179 15.39 13.80 9.93
CA CYS A 179 14.57 15.02 9.95
C CYS A 179 14.15 15.43 8.52
N THR A 180 13.18 16.34 8.41
CA THR A 180 12.72 16.91 7.13
C THR A 180 13.83 17.52 6.28
N GLU A 181 14.91 18.01 6.89
CA GLU A 181 16.10 18.58 6.23
C GLU A 181 17.07 17.49 5.71
N GLY A 182 16.72 16.22 5.86
CA GLY A 182 17.48 15.07 5.35
C GLY A 182 18.64 14.59 6.22
N LYS A 183 18.84 15.16 7.41
CA LYS A 183 19.85 14.66 8.35
C LYS A 183 19.37 13.36 9.00
N TYR A 184 20.16 12.30 8.84
CA TYR A 184 19.94 11.03 9.52
C TYR A 184 19.96 11.18 11.04
N LYS A 185 19.03 10.50 11.72
CA LYS A 185 18.87 10.48 13.18
C LYS A 185 19.34 9.12 13.74
N PHE A 186 18.63 8.04 13.39
CA PHE A 186 18.94 6.66 13.82
C PHE A 186 18.23 5.64 12.90
N SER A 187 18.47 4.35 13.13
CA SER A 187 17.75 3.27 12.46
C SER A 187 17.34 2.22 13.49
N ASN A 188 16.13 1.67 13.34
CA ASN A 188 15.66 0.52 14.09
C ASN A 188 15.53 -0.69 13.15
N ASP A 189 15.51 -1.90 13.71
CA ASP A 189 15.15 -3.09 12.94
C ASP A 189 13.64 -3.04 12.61
N LEU A 190 13.28 -3.61 11.47
CA LEU A 190 11.91 -3.61 10.97
C LEU A 190 11.06 -4.64 11.74
N PRO A 191 9.98 -4.25 12.42
CA PRO A 191 9.20 -5.18 13.24
C PRO A 191 8.35 -6.16 12.42
N ILE A 192 7.95 -5.78 11.20
CA ILE A 192 7.10 -6.56 10.30
C ILE A 192 7.63 -6.44 8.87
N HIS A 193 7.83 -7.57 8.19
CA HIS A 193 8.15 -7.58 6.76
C HIS A 193 6.90 -7.20 5.94
N ALA A 194 6.76 -5.93 5.60
CA ALA A 194 5.55 -5.36 4.99
C ALA A 194 5.83 -4.64 3.66
N LEU A 195 4.82 -4.53 2.80
CA LEU A 195 4.92 -3.82 1.52
C LEU A 195 4.69 -2.32 1.64
N LYS A 196 3.85 -1.89 2.58
CA LYS A 196 3.52 -0.48 2.85
C LYS A 196 3.41 -0.23 4.35
N PHE A 197 3.64 1.02 4.75
CA PHE A 197 3.42 1.46 6.12
C PHE A 197 3.01 2.94 6.17
N SER A 198 2.34 3.32 7.25
CA SER A 198 2.05 4.72 7.55
C SER A 198 2.27 4.99 9.03
N TRP A 199 2.76 6.20 9.31
CA TRP A 199 2.63 6.83 10.61
C TRP A 199 1.15 7.04 10.95
N LEU A 200 0.80 6.96 12.24
CA LEU A 200 -0.52 7.26 12.80
C LEU A 200 -0.38 8.39 13.84
N ASN A 201 -1.44 9.19 14.04
CA ASN A 201 -1.38 10.40 14.86
C ASN A 201 -1.21 10.16 16.38
N ASP A 202 -1.15 8.91 16.82
CA ASP A 202 -1.02 8.43 18.21
C ASP A 202 0.33 7.76 18.51
N ASP A 203 1.40 8.17 17.80
CA ASP A 203 2.76 7.60 17.85
C ASP A 203 2.87 6.12 17.40
N ASP A 204 1.79 5.53 16.87
CA ASP A 204 1.80 4.19 16.30
C ASP A 204 2.18 4.19 14.80
N PHE A 205 2.52 3.02 14.30
CA PHE A 205 2.61 2.68 12.88
C PHE A 205 1.53 1.67 12.51
N ILE A 206 1.01 1.78 11.29
CA ILE A 206 0.28 0.70 10.63
C ILE A 206 1.13 0.11 9.50
N PHE A 207 1.23 -1.21 9.46
CA PHE A 207 1.92 -1.96 8.42
C PHE A 207 0.92 -2.78 7.61
N TRP A 208 1.10 -2.81 6.29
CA TRP A 208 0.28 -3.56 5.35
C TRP A 208 1.16 -4.53 4.57
N VAL A 209 0.89 -5.83 4.71
CA VAL A 209 1.74 -6.91 4.15
C VAL A 209 1.32 -7.28 2.73
N GLY A 210 0.03 -7.16 2.39
CA GLY A 210 -0.44 -7.32 1.02
C GLY A 210 -0.24 -8.73 0.44
N ASN A 211 -0.51 -9.76 1.26
CA ASN A 211 -0.30 -11.19 0.96
C ASN A 211 1.17 -11.61 0.69
N LEU A 212 2.16 -10.78 1.05
CA LEU A 212 3.58 -11.13 0.96
C LEU A 212 3.98 -12.22 1.99
N TYR A 213 3.68 -13.47 1.64
CA TYR A 213 3.89 -14.66 2.47
C TYR A 213 4.44 -15.81 1.65
N ASN A 214 5.31 -16.64 2.24
CA ASN A 214 5.77 -17.89 1.66
C ASN A 214 6.35 -18.84 2.73
N ASP A 215 6.51 -20.11 2.36
CA ASP A 215 6.97 -21.18 3.24
C ASP A 215 8.35 -20.96 3.88
N LEU A 216 9.21 -20.11 3.30
CA LEU A 216 10.52 -19.80 3.89
C LEU A 216 10.46 -18.66 4.91
N MET A 217 9.68 -17.62 4.60
CA MET A 217 9.53 -16.44 5.46
C MET A 217 8.65 -16.72 6.68
N ASN A 218 7.66 -17.59 6.55
CA ASN A 218 6.58 -17.75 7.54
C ASN A 218 6.44 -19.19 8.06
N LYS A 219 7.48 -20.01 7.94
CA LYS A 219 7.48 -21.45 8.31
C LYS A 219 7.01 -21.74 9.75
N ASP A 220 7.21 -20.79 10.66
CA ASP A 220 6.92 -20.90 12.10
C ASP A 220 5.59 -20.19 12.48
N GLU A 221 4.88 -19.58 11.52
CA GLU A 221 3.63 -18.85 11.76
C GLU A 221 2.39 -19.74 11.49
N SER A 222 1.51 -19.86 12.48
CA SER A 222 0.25 -20.59 12.36
C SER A 222 -0.89 -19.78 11.73
N GLN A 223 -0.83 -18.45 11.81
CA GLN A 223 -1.81 -17.49 11.28
C GLN A 223 -1.11 -16.24 10.76
N LEU A 224 -1.57 -15.73 9.63
CA LEU A 224 -0.98 -14.62 8.88
C LEU A 224 -2.00 -13.48 8.76
N TRP A 225 -1.56 -12.22 8.77
CA TRP A 225 -2.44 -11.06 8.97
C TRP A 225 -2.05 -9.90 8.05
N ASN A 226 -2.93 -9.44 7.18
CA ASN A 226 -2.57 -8.41 6.20
C ASN A 226 -2.26 -7.03 6.82
N VAL A 227 -2.72 -6.77 8.05
CA VAL A 227 -2.54 -5.50 8.76
C VAL A 227 -1.99 -5.74 10.16
N TYR A 228 -0.94 -5.01 10.53
CA TYR A 228 -0.42 -4.94 11.91
C TYR A 228 -0.39 -3.48 12.36
N VAL A 229 -0.82 -3.22 13.60
CA VAL A 229 -0.58 -1.95 14.27
C VAL A 229 0.50 -2.15 15.32
N VAL A 230 1.48 -1.26 15.32
CA VAL A 230 2.75 -1.38 16.06
C VAL A 230 3.01 -0.07 16.79
N ASN A 231 3.40 -0.12 18.06
CA ASN A 231 3.68 1.10 18.82
C ASN A 231 5.04 1.73 18.47
N LYS A 232 5.31 2.95 18.94
CA LYS A 232 6.62 3.62 18.80
C LYS A 232 7.83 2.80 19.27
N ASP A 233 7.63 1.93 20.26
CA ASP A 233 8.65 1.03 20.82
C ASP A 233 8.80 -0.27 19.99
N LEU A 234 8.14 -0.31 18.82
CA LEU A 234 8.13 -1.37 17.82
C LEU A 234 7.50 -2.70 18.25
N ASN A 235 6.63 -2.67 19.26
CA ASN A 235 5.84 -3.80 19.72
C ASN A 235 4.48 -3.85 19.00
N ILE A 236 4.07 -5.04 18.56
CA ILE A 236 2.77 -5.26 17.91
C ILE A 236 1.64 -5.05 18.94
N LYS A 237 0.76 -4.08 18.70
CA LYS A 237 -0.45 -3.83 19.51
C LYS A 237 -1.63 -4.69 19.06
N SER A 238 -1.86 -4.80 17.76
CA SER A 238 -2.99 -5.55 17.19
C SER A 238 -2.71 -6.01 15.76
N LYS A 239 -3.51 -6.97 15.30
CA LYS A 239 -3.46 -7.57 13.97
C LYS A 239 -4.88 -7.63 13.39
N TYR A 240 -5.04 -7.38 12.10
CA TYR A 240 -6.33 -7.40 11.41
C TYR A 240 -6.20 -8.05 10.03
N LEU A 241 -7.33 -8.50 9.49
CA LEU A 241 -7.45 -9.17 8.19
C LEU A 241 -6.59 -10.44 8.10
N GLU A 242 -7.01 -11.50 8.81
CA GLU A 242 -6.38 -12.82 8.70
C GLU A 242 -6.39 -13.30 7.24
N VAL A 243 -5.27 -13.85 6.77
CA VAL A 243 -5.06 -14.21 5.37
C VAL A 243 -5.42 -15.68 5.13
N PRO A 244 -6.38 -15.98 4.23
CA PRO A 244 -6.67 -17.35 3.81
C PRO A 244 -5.42 -18.02 3.23
N LYS A 245 -5.23 -19.32 3.49
CA LYS A 245 -4.05 -20.06 3.01
C LYS A 245 -3.93 -20.05 1.48
N GLU A 246 -5.07 -20.08 0.78
CA GLU A 246 -5.15 -19.94 -0.67
C GLU A 246 -4.52 -18.63 -1.19
N PHE A 247 -4.48 -17.57 -0.38
CA PHE A 247 -3.98 -16.26 -0.80
C PHE A 247 -2.53 -15.98 -0.36
N MET A 248 -1.85 -16.93 0.30
CA MET A 248 -0.43 -16.80 0.65
C MET A 248 0.43 -16.65 -0.62
N GLY A 249 1.23 -15.58 -0.68
CA GLY A 249 2.09 -15.29 -1.84
C GLY A 249 1.34 -14.73 -3.06
N VAL A 250 -0.01 -14.64 -2.99
CA VAL A 250 -0.84 -13.96 -4.00
C VAL A 250 -0.81 -12.46 -3.73
N MET A 251 0.39 -11.88 -3.87
CA MET A 251 0.69 -10.48 -3.58
C MET A 251 -0.21 -9.55 -4.40
N ASN A 252 -0.88 -8.61 -3.74
CA ASN A 252 -1.79 -7.71 -4.41
C ASN A 252 -2.03 -6.41 -3.63
N GLY A 253 -2.10 -5.27 -4.32
CA GLY A 253 -2.53 -3.99 -3.76
C GLY A 253 -2.00 -2.79 -4.54
N SER A 254 -2.32 -1.59 -4.05
CA SER A 254 -2.10 -0.35 -4.78
C SER A 254 -0.93 0.45 -4.21
N SER A 255 0.06 0.75 -5.07
CA SER A 255 1.07 1.76 -4.75
C SER A 255 0.65 3.09 -5.39
N PRO A 256 0.43 4.17 -4.62
CA PRO A 256 0.73 4.32 -3.19
C PRO A 256 -0.44 4.01 -2.21
N SER A 257 -1.65 3.75 -2.71
CA SER A 257 -2.90 3.87 -1.95
C SER A 257 -3.38 2.68 -1.10
N SER A 258 -2.64 1.58 -0.96
CA SER A 258 -3.04 0.46 -0.06
C SER A 258 -3.25 0.93 1.38
N LEU A 259 -2.56 2.01 1.76
CA LEU A 259 -2.75 2.79 2.99
C LEU A 259 -2.94 4.27 2.57
N SER A 260 -4.19 4.74 2.52
CA SER A 260 -4.52 6.13 2.16
C SER A 260 -4.92 6.94 3.40
N PRO A 261 -4.14 7.95 3.84
CA PRO A 261 -4.51 8.81 4.96
C PRO A 261 -5.84 9.55 4.74
N TYR A 262 -6.68 9.60 5.77
CA TYR A 262 -7.96 10.32 5.78
C TYR A 262 -8.44 10.58 7.23
N LYS A 263 -8.87 11.81 7.54
CA LYS A 263 -9.43 12.24 8.85
C LYS A 263 -8.72 11.67 10.10
N GLU A 264 -7.41 11.92 10.23
CA GLU A 264 -6.54 11.41 11.32
C GLU A 264 -6.40 9.89 11.41
N GLY A 265 -6.93 9.14 10.44
CA GLY A 265 -6.78 7.71 10.30
C GLY A 265 -6.29 7.35 8.90
N VAL A 266 -6.51 6.10 8.53
CA VAL A 266 -6.04 5.53 7.26
C VAL A 266 -7.08 4.57 6.71
N ASN A 267 -7.40 4.72 5.43
CA ASN A 267 -8.17 3.74 4.67
C ASN A 267 -7.23 2.62 4.22
N ILE A 268 -7.66 1.37 4.37
CA ILE A 268 -6.91 0.18 3.98
C ILE A 268 -7.63 -0.52 2.84
N VAL A 269 -6.93 -0.67 1.71
CA VAL A 269 -7.37 -1.55 0.61
C VAL A 269 -6.85 -2.95 0.89
N SER A 270 -7.76 -3.90 1.12
CA SER A 270 -7.37 -5.31 1.32
C SER A 270 -7.06 -5.98 -0.02
N PRO A 271 -6.04 -6.86 -0.09
CA PRO A 271 -5.92 -7.82 -1.18
C PRO A 271 -7.21 -8.64 -1.34
N LEU A 272 -7.60 -8.91 -2.59
CA LEU A 272 -8.64 -9.89 -2.97
C LEU A 272 -9.95 -9.75 -2.17
N SER A 273 -10.40 -8.51 -2.02
CA SER A 273 -11.61 -8.15 -1.29
C SER A 273 -12.22 -6.89 -1.89
N ASN A 274 -13.55 -6.80 -1.87
CA ASN A 274 -14.29 -5.61 -2.25
C ASN A 274 -14.50 -4.65 -1.05
N TYR A 275 -14.05 -5.03 0.15
CA TYR A 275 -14.17 -4.20 1.34
C TYR A 275 -12.99 -3.24 1.50
N ILE A 276 -13.32 -1.99 1.80
CA ILE A 276 -12.37 -0.98 2.25
C ILE A 276 -12.57 -0.80 3.75
N TYR A 277 -11.47 -0.92 4.49
CA TYR A 277 -11.45 -0.75 5.94
C TYR A 277 -10.92 0.63 6.31
N HIS A 278 -11.19 1.08 7.52
CA HIS A 278 -10.61 2.29 8.08
C HIS A 278 -10.09 2.02 9.49
N TYR A 279 -8.86 2.47 9.75
CA TYR A 279 -8.25 2.45 11.08
C TYR A 279 -8.08 3.88 11.61
N ARG A 280 -8.54 4.13 12.84
CA ARG A 280 -8.33 5.41 13.55
C ARG A 280 -8.37 5.19 15.07
N LYS A 281 -7.31 5.60 15.78
CA LYS A 281 -7.25 5.66 17.26
C LYS A 281 -7.72 4.36 17.94
N GLY A 282 -7.23 3.21 17.48
CA GLY A 282 -7.60 1.87 17.99
C GLY A 282 -8.85 1.24 17.36
N GLU A 283 -9.72 2.01 16.71
CA GLU A 283 -10.90 1.49 16.00
C GLU A 283 -10.50 0.99 14.60
N PHE A 284 -10.81 -0.28 14.30
CA PHE A 284 -10.72 -0.86 12.96
C PHE A 284 -12.10 -1.30 12.50
N ARG A 285 -12.62 -0.73 11.41
CA ARG A 285 -13.96 -1.05 10.89
C ARG A 285 -13.98 -1.23 9.38
N THR A 286 -14.96 -1.99 8.89
CA THR A 286 -15.39 -1.91 7.48
C THR A 286 -15.98 -0.52 7.28
N LYS A 287 -15.69 0.11 6.14
CA LYS A 287 -16.19 1.46 5.83
C LYS A 287 -16.96 1.48 4.53
N TYR A 288 -16.44 0.81 3.50
CA TYR A 288 -17.10 0.67 2.20
C TYR A 288 -17.11 -0.78 1.74
N TYR A 289 -18.18 -1.17 1.05
CA TYR A 289 -18.20 -2.32 0.16
C TYR A 289 -18.31 -1.81 -1.28
N LEU A 290 -17.43 -2.29 -2.16
CA LEU A 290 -17.44 -1.96 -3.58
C LEU A 290 -18.26 -3.01 -4.33
N ASP A 291 -19.50 -2.68 -4.68
CA ASP A 291 -20.41 -3.56 -5.40
C ASP A 291 -20.26 -3.35 -6.92
N PHE A 292 -19.55 -4.25 -7.59
CA PHE A 292 -19.41 -4.26 -9.05
C PHE A 292 -20.56 -4.98 -9.78
N GLY A 293 -21.67 -5.29 -9.08
CA GLY A 293 -22.82 -5.99 -9.64
C GLY A 293 -22.45 -7.35 -10.23
N SER A 294 -22.76 -7.56 -11.52
CA SER A 294 -22.44 -8.79 -12.23
C SER A 294 -20.94 -9.04 -12.45
N LEU A 295 -20.08 -8.08 -12.09
CA LEU A 295 -18.62 -8.19 -12.17
C LEU A 295 -17.97 -8.47 -10.80
N ASN A 296 -18.74 -8.61 -9.73
CA ASN A 296 -18.23 -9.06 -8.43
C ASN A 296 -17.55 -10.43 -8.56
N CYS A 297 -16.40 -10.58 -7.92
CA CYS A 297 -15.56 -11.76 -8.03
C CYS A 297 -15.59 -12.57 -6.71
N ASP A 298 -15.88 -13.87 -6.81
CA ASP A 298 -15.57 -14.82 -5.75
C ASP A 298 -14.10 -15.24 -5.88
N PHE A 299 -13.22 -14.45 -5.26
CA PHE A 299 -11.78 -14.63 -5.35
C PHE A 299 -11.31 -16.04 -4.90
N ILE A 300 -12.01 -16.68 -3.96
CA ILE A 300 -11.66 -18.03 -3.48
C ILE A 300 -12.03 -19.09 -4.51
N ASN A 301 -13.25 -19.03 -5.06
CA ASN A 301 -13.70 -20.01 -6.06
C ASN A 301 -12.99 -19.82 -7.42
N GLU A 302 -12.65 -18.59 -7.80
CA GLU A 302 -11.76 -18.32 -8.93
C GLU A 302 -10.35 -18.89 -8.70
N PHE A 303 -9.78 -18.72 -7.50
CA PHE A 303 -8.44 -19.26 -7.18
C PHE A 303 -8.41 -20.79 -7.24
N ARG A 304 -9.44 -21.45 -6.69
CA ARG A 304 -9.55 -22.92 -6.70
C ARG A 304 -9.69 -23.53 -8.10
N GLN A 305 -10.15 -22.75 -9.08
CA GLN A 305 -10.25 -23.15 -10.48
C GLN A 305 -9.01 -22.76 -11.31
N TYR A 306 -8.09 -21.98 -10.74
CA TYR A 306 -6.95 -21.43 -11.44
C TYR A 306 -5.74 -22.38 -11.46
N ASN A 307 -5.39 -22.85 -12.66
CA ASN A 307 -4.31 -23.83 -12.87
C ASN A 307 -2.91 -23.19 -13.11
N GLY A 308 -2.73 -21.90 -12.80
CA GLY A 308 -1.46 -21.18 -12.99
C GLY A 308 -0.65 -21.00 -11.70
N LEU A 309 0.44 -20.23 -11.76
CA LEU A 309 1.21 -19.86 -10.57
C LEU A 309 0.42 -18.88 -9.70
N ALA A 310 0.40 -19.08 -8.39
CA ALA A 310 -0.31 -18.20 -7.44
C ALA A 310 0.02 -16.70 -7.64
N SER A 311 1.28 -16.39 -7.95
CA SER A 311 1.74 -15.02 -8.25
C SER A 311 1.19 -14.41 -9.54
N SER A 312 0.67 -15.21 -10.49
CA SER A 312 0.02 -14.73 -11.72
C SER A 312 -1.51 -14.71 -11.65
N PHE A 313 -2.13 -15.20 -10.56
CA PHE A 313 -3.58 -15.26 -10.41
C PHE A 313 -4.28 -13.90 -10.58
N VAL A 314 -3.76 -12.86 -9.91
CA VAL A 314 -4.35 -11.51 -9.94
C VAL A 314 -4.41 -10.93 -11.37
N PHE A 315 -3.46 -11.29 -12.23
CA PHE A 315 -3.48 -10.88 -13.64
C PHE A 315 -4.49 -11.68 -14.47
N ASN A 316 -4.78 -12.94 -14.11
CA ASN A 316 -5.81 -13.74 -14.77
C ASN A 316 -7.22 -13.20 -14.48
N LEU A 317 -7.47 -12.82 -13.22
CA LEU A 317 -8.78 -12.30 -12.79
C LEU A 317 -9.27 -11.12 -13.63
N ARG A 318 -8.37 -10.33 -14.23
CA ARG A 318 -8.69 -9.22 -15.15
C ARG A 318 -9.62 -9.61 -16.30
N LYS A 319 -9.77 -10.91 -16.59
CA LYS A 319 -10.59 -11.47 -17.68
C LYS A 319 -11.88 -12.14 -17.21
N THR A 320 -12.08 -12.31 -15.90
CA THR A 320 -13.23 -13.04 -15.33
C THR A 320 -14.18 -12.18 -14.50
N GLY A 321 -13.82 -10.92 -14.19
CA GLY A 321 -14.70 -9.97 -13.50
C GLY A 321 -14.16 -8.53 -13.44
N ALA A 322 -14.61 -7.75 -12.47
CA ALA A 322 -14.00 -6.49 -12.05
C ALA A 322 -13.16 -6.77 -10.80
N THR A 323 -11.85 -6.78 -10.99
CA THR A 323 -11.02 -7.77 -10.30
C THR A 323 -9.60 -7.34 -10.03
N TYR A 324 -9.09 -6.38 -10.81
CA TYR A 324 -7.88 -5.67 -10.43
C TYR A 324 -8.30 -4.52 -9.52
N TYR A 325 -8.08 -4.76 -8.22
CA TYR A 325 -8.20 -3.89 -7.04
C TYR A 325 -8.49 -2.39 -7.25
N SER A 326 -9.15 -1.79 -6.25
CA SER A 326 -9.19 -0.35 -6.09
C SER A 326 -7.77 0.22 -5.97
N ASN A 327 -7.27 0.72 -7.09
CA ASN A 327 -5.99 1.38 -7.25
C ASN A 327 -6.18 2.89 -7.16
N GLN A 328 -5.16 3.62 -6.73
CA GLN A 328 -5.23 5.08 -6.60
C GLN A 328 -6.39 5.53 -5.69
N PHE A 329 -6.66 4.78 -4.63
CA PHE A 329 -7.75 5.05 -3.69
C PHE A 329 -7.41 6.24 -2.79
N PHE A 330 -8.13 7.35 -2.96
CA PHE A 330 -7.98 8.58 -2.19
C PHE A 330 -9.35 9.14 -1.81
N GLU A 331 -9.54 9.40 -0.52
CA GLU A 331 -10.79 9.93 0.02
C GLU A 331 -10.64 11.38 0.48
N PHE A 332 -11.69 12.16 0.23
CA PHE A 332 -11.85 13.57 0.54
C PHE A 332 -13.16 13.77 1.31
N GLU A 333 -13.50 15.01 1.69
CA GLU A 333 -14.70 15.28 2.50
C GLU A 333 -15.98 14.80 1.78
N ASN A 334 -16.21 15.33 0.57
CA ASN A 334 -17.41 15.07 -0.24
C ASN A 334 -17.20 13.99 -1.30
N HIS A 335 -15.95 13.61 -1.58
CA HIS A 335 -15.59 12.79 -2.74
C HIS A 335 -14.69 11.60 -2.37
N LEU A 336 -14.79 10.53 -3.15
CA LEU A 336 -13.85 9.42 -3.16
C LEU A 336 -13.41 9.16 -4.60
N TYR A 337 -12.10 9.11 -4.84
CA TYR A 337 -11.51 8.74 -6.14
C TYR A 337 -10.80 7.40 -6.03
N PHE A 338 -10.99 6.52 -7.01
CA PHE A 338 -10.14 5.36 -7.25
C PHE A 338 -10.24 4.90 -8.71
N THR A 339 -9.46 3.87 -9.05
CA THR A 339 -9.46 3.19 -10.35
C THR A 339 -9.53 1.69 -10.14
N PHE A 340 -10.04 0.93 -11.12
CA PHE A 340 -9.98 -0.54 -11.12
C PHE A 340 -9.79 -1.03 -12.56
N ILE A 341 -9.46 -2.32 -12.76
CA ILE A 341 -9.38 -2.93 -14.11
C ILE A 341 -10.36 -4.08 -14.21
N SER A 342 -11.10 -4.12 -15.33
CA SER A 342 -11.99 -5.21 -15.73
C SER A 342 -11.91 -5.39 -17.25
N ASN A 343 -11.81 -6.64 -17.72
CA ASN A 343 -11.61 -7.01 -19.13
C ASN A 343 -10.45 -6.23 -19.79
N ASP A 344 -9.32 -6.19 -19.09
CA ASP A 344 -8.09 -5.43 -19.43
C ASP A 344 -8.29 -3.91 -19.70
N LYS A 345 -9.48 -3.35 -19.41
CA LYS A 345 -9.77 -1.91 -19.42
C LYS A 345 -9.68 -1.33 -18.02
N MET A 346 -8.96 -0.22 -17.86
CA MET A 346 -9.01 0.59 -16.64
C MET A 346 -10.27 1.46 -16.63
N TYR A 347 -10.91 1.57 -15.48
CA TYR A 347 -11.99 2.52 -15.20
C TYR A 347 -11.59 3.41 -14.04
N SER A 348 -11.98 4.68 -14.08
CA SER A 348 -11.97 5.60 -12.94
C SER A 348 -13.34 5.63 -12.26
N VAL A 349 -13.32 5.82 -10.95
CA VAL A 349 -14.51 5.95 -10.09
C VAL A 349 -14.38 7.24 -9.31
N ILE A 350 -15.42 8.05 -9.42
CA ILE A 350 -15.67 9.21 -8.57
C ILE A 350 -16.97 8.89 -7.83
N TYR A 351 -16.93 8.79 -6.51
CA TYR A 351 -18.11 8.63 -5.68
C TYR A 351 -18.37 9.92 -4.91
N ASP A 352 -19.51 10.54 -5.21
CA ASP A 352 -20.08 11.68 -4.48
C ASP A 352 -20.77 11.15 -3.21
N LYS A 353 -20.23 11.55 -2.06
CA LYS A 353 -20.67 11.14 -0.72
C LYS A 353 -21.86 11.96 -0.20
N LEU A 354 -22.20 13.07 -0.84
CA LEU A 354 -23.36 13.91 -0.48
C LEU A 354 -24.63 13.42 -1.18
N ASN A 355 -24.51 13.04 -2.45
CA ASN A 355 -25.62 12.52 -3.26
C ASN A 355 -25.65 10.98 -3.33
N GLU A 356 -24.74 10.29 -2.63
CA GLU A 356 -24.53 8.84 -2.64
C GLU A 356 -24.38 8.24 -4.05
N ALA A 357 -23.82 9.02 -4.98
CA ALA A 357 -23.83 8.74 -6.41
C ALA A 357 -22.44 8.32 -6.91
N SER A 358 -22.37 7.22 -7.65
CA SER A 358 -21.15 6.79 -8.34
C SER A 358 -21.12 7.27 -9.79
N HIS A 359 -19.94 7.74 -10.21
CA HIS A 359 -19.61 7.99 -11.59
C HIS A 359 -18.43 7.11 -11.96
N VAL A 360 -18.69 6.12 -12.82
CA VAL A 360 -17.70 5.16 -13.30
C VAL A 360 -17.54 5.34 -14.79
N GLY A 361 -16.32 5.52 -15.27
CA GLY A 361 -16.03 5.72 -16.69
C GLY A 361 -14.69 5.10 -17.09
N ILE A 362 -14.53 4.80 -18.37
CA ILE A 362 -13.31 4.20 -18.90
C ILE A 362 -12.14 5.20 -18.84
N GLY A 363 -10.93 4.71 -18.59
CA GLY A 363 -9.73 5.55 -18.57
C GLY A 363 -9.68 6.53 -17.40
N TYR A 364 -8.81 7.54 -17.52
CA TYR A 364 -8.84 8.70 -16.64
C TYR A 364 -9.97 9.66 -17.04
N PRO A 365 -10.46 10.50 -16.10
CA PRO A 365 -11.42 11.55 -16.38
C PRO A 365 -11.07 12.42 -17.60
N ASP A 366 -12.10 12.84 -18.33
CA ASP A 366 -11.98 13.77 -19.46
C ASP A 366 -12.10 15.21 -18.98
N ASP A 367 -11.45 16.11 -19.71
CA ASP A 367 -11.52 17.53 -19.43
C ASP A 367 -12.74 18.20 -20.07
N ASP A 368 -13.51 18.87 -19.21
CA ASP A 368 -14.55 19.84 -19.55
C ASP A 368 -14.41 21.14 -18.73
N ILE A 369 -13.23 21.39 -18.15
CA ILE A 369 -12.95 22.51 -17.23
C ILE A 369 -11.82 23.45 -17.74
N ASN A 370 -11.73 23.59 -19.06
CA ASN A 370 -10.85 24.47 -19.84
C ASN A 370 -9.41 23.95 -20.03
N ASN A 371 -9.24 23.04 -20.98
CA ASN A 371 -7.98 22.48 -21.45
C ASN A 371 -7.10 21.96 -20.30
N ALA A 372 -7.70 21.27 -19.34
CA ALA A 372 -7.01 20.52 -18.30
C ALA A 372 -6.57 19.12 -18.78
N ILE A 373 -5.81 18.43 -17.94
CA ILE A 373 -5.45 17.03 -18.15
C ILE A 373 -5.49 16.26 -16.83
N PHE A 374 -5.93 15.00 -16.87
CA PHE A 374 -5.93 14.10 -15.72
C PHE A 374 -4.76 13.10 -15.77
N GLY A 375 -4.08 12.91 -14.64
CA GLY A 375 -2.91 12.05 -14.52
C GLY A 375 -3.10 10.85 -13.58
N ARG A 376 -2.03 10.07 -13.40
CA ARG A 376 -2.01 8.99 -12.41
C ARG A 376 -1.84 9.58 -11.01
N ALA A 377 -2.79 9.34 -10.10
CA ALA A 377 -2.71 9.82 -8.74
C ALA A 377 -1.56 9.16 -7.96
N VAL A 378 -0.84 9.99 -7.20
CA VAL A 378 0.39 9.65 -6.46
C VAL A 378 0.37 10.16 -5.02
N GLY A 379 -0.65 10.93 -4.63
CA GLY A 379 -0.84 11.42 -3.27
C GLY A 379 -2.09 12.29 -3.15
N ASN A 380 -2.33 12.81 -1.95
CA ASN A 380 -3.34 13.80 -1.65
C ASN A 380 -2.80 14.80 -0.61
N ASN A 381 -3.44 15.97 -0.52
CA ASN A 381 -3.25 16.92 0.57
C ASN A 381 -4.58 17.61 0.88
N GLN A 382 -5.17 17.33 2.04
CA GLN A 382 -6.47 17.87 2.49
C GLN A 382 -7.60 17.67 1.47
N ASN A 383 -7.90 18.69 0.65
CA ASN A 383 -8.92 18.70 -0.40
C ASN A 383 -8.35 18.62 -1.83
N ARG A 384 -7.04 18.40 -1.98
CA ARG A 384 -6.36 18.29 -3.28
C ARG A 384 -5.93 16.86 -3.57
N LEU A 385 -6.33 16.34 -4.73
CA LEU A 385 -5.73 15.14 -5.32
C LEU A 385 -4.44 15.55 -6.03
N ILE A 386 -3.39 14.73 -5.91
CA ILE A 386 -2.09 14.96 -6.56
C ILE A 386 -1.89 13.85 -7.59
N THR A 387 -1.84 14.23 -8.88
CA THR A 387 -1.47 13.31 -9.96
C THR A 387 -0.11 13.68 -10.56
N VAL A 388 0.53 12.70 -11.20
CA VAL A 388 1.70 12.93 -12.05
C VAL A 388 1.30 12.89 -13.52
N ILE A 389 1.83 13.86 -14.27
CA ILE A 389 1.76 13.92 -15.73
C ILE A 389 3.17 13.73 -16.28
N GLU A 390 3.33 12.78 -17.21
CA GLU A 390 4.60 12.45 -17.86
C GLU A 390 4.63 13.13 -19.25
N PRO A 391 5.46 14.17 -19.50
CA PRO A 391 5.44 14.92 -20.76
C PRO A 391 5.63 14.08 -22.01
N LEU A 392 6.38 12.98 -21.93
CA LEU A 392 6.58 12.06 -23.04
C LEU A 392 5.26 11.45 -23.54
N LEU A 393 4.30 11.20 -22.65
CA LEU A 393 2.98 10.66 -23.02
C LEU A 393 2.04 11.71 -23.66
N LEU A 394 2.43 12.99 -23.65
CA LEU A 394 1.66 14.08 -24.25
C LEU A 394 2.20 14.47 -25.63
N LEU A 395 3.52 14.42 -25.79
CA LEU A 395 4.22 14.90 -26.99
C LEU A 395 4.16 13.93 -28.18
N ASP A 396 3.71 12.69 -27.95
CA ASP A 396 3.41 11.71 -29.00
C ASP A 396 2.04 11.95 -29.69
N ASP A 397 1.24 12.92 -29.24
CA ASP A 397 -0.13 13.23 -29.73
C ASP A 397 -0.31 14.76 -29.87
N GLU A 398 0.37 15.37 -30.85
CA GLU A 398 0.42 16.84 -31.05
C GLU A 398 -0.97 17.50 -31.18
N GLU A 399 -1.99 16.78 -31.66
CA GLU A 399 -3.37 17.28 -31.78
C GLU A 399 -4.08 17.45 -30.42
N LYS A 400 -3.50 16.99 -29.30
CA LYS A 400 -4.11 17.02 -27.95
C LYS A 400 -3.29 17.75 -26.90
N PHE A 401 -2.27 18.54 -27.28
CA PHE A 401 -1.53 19.32 -26.28
C PHE A 401 -2.43 20.43 -25.70
N PRO A 402 -2.79 20.42 -24.40
CA PRO A 402 -3.73 21.39 -23.86
C PRO A 402 -3.10 22.78 -23.76
N GLU A 403 -3.78 23.82 -24.26
CA GLU A 403 -3.32 25.22 -24.23
C GLU A 403 -2.88 25.66 -22.82
N LYS A 404 -3.59 25.19 -21.78
CA LYS A 404 -3.26 25.48 -20.37
C LYS A 404 -1.86 24.99 -19.95
N LEU A 405 -1.22 24.10 -20.72
CA LEU A 405 0.14 23.63 -20.49
C LEU A 405 1.22 24.39 -21.30
N GLU A 406 0.87 25.25 -22.26
CA GLU A 406 1.86 25.94 -23.11
C GLU A 406 2.90 26.74 -22.30
N HIS A 407 2.44 27.39 -21.23
CA HIS A 407 3.27 28.16 -20.32
C HIS A 407 4.38 27.32 -19.64
N LEU A 408 4.22 25.99 -19.57
CA LEU A 408 5.22 25.06 -19.01
C LEU A 408 6.39 24.82 -19.97
N ARG A 409 6.25 25.14 -21.27
CA ARG A 409 7.29 24.97 -22.31
C ARG A 409 7.90 23.57 -22.31
N LEU A 410 7.04 22.55 -22.35
CA LEU A 410 7.44 21.15 -22.28
C LEU A 410 8.27 20.72 -23.50
N SER A 411 9.09 19.70 -23.29
CA SER A 411 9.94 19.06 -24.30
C SER A 411 10.04 17.56 -24.00
N PRO A 412 10.51 16.72 -24.96
CA PRO A 412 10.73 15.29 -24.71
C PRO A 412 11.79 14.98 -23.63
N ARG A 413 12.45 16.00 -23.08
CA ARG A 413 13.43 15.90 -21.98
C ARG A 413 12.95 16.57 -20.69
N SER A 414 11.72 17.09 -20.66
CA SER A 414 11.15 17.68 -19.44
C SER A 414 10.83 16.58 -18.44
N ASN A 415 11.12 16.85 -17.16
CA ASN A 415 10.70 15.96 -16.07
C ASN A 415 9.17 15.88 -16.00
N ALA A 416 8.68 14.81 -15.36
CA ALA A 416 7.31 14.75 -14.87
C ALA A 416 6.95 15.99 -14.04
N PHE A 417 5.70 16.44 -14.14
CA PHE A 417 5.15 17.51 -13.33
C PHE A 417 3.93 17.02 -12.56
N LEU A 418 3.62 17.68 -11.45
CA LEU A 418 2.43 17.35 -10.67
C LEU A 418 1.25 18.20 -11.14
N ALA A 419 0.07 17.60 -11.14
CA ALA A 419 -1.20 18.32 -11.25
C ALA A 419 -1.94 18.20 -9.93
N LEU A 420 -2.38 19.33 -9.40
CA LEU A 420 -3.04 19.49 -8.10
C LEU A 420 -4.49 19.87 -8.37
N TYR A 421 -5.41 18.93 -8.19
CA TYR A 421 -6.84 19.13 -8.46
C TYR A 421 -7.53 19.42 -7.13
N LYS A 422 -8.14 20.59 -6.99
CA LYS A 422 -8.99 20.92 -5.86
C LYS A 422 -10.37 20.29 -6.09
N LEU A 423 -10.86 19.50 -5.13
CA LEU A 423 -12.19 18.90 -5.19
C LEU A 423 -13.24 19.82 -4.52
N HIS A 424 -14.50 19.68 -4.93
CA HIS A 424 -15.64 20.35 -4.28
C HIS A 424 -15.85 19.87 -2.83
#